data_AF-A0A9W9V496-F1
#
_entry.id   AF-A0A9W9V496-F1
#
_cell.length_a   1.000
_cell.length_b   1.000
_cell.length_c   1.000
_cell.angle_alpha   90.00
_cell.angle_beta   90.00
_cell.angle_gamma   90.00
#
_symmetry.space_group_name_H-M   'P 1'
#
loop_
_entity.id
_entity.type
_entity.pdbx_description
1 polymer ?
#
loop_
_entity_poly.entity_id
_entity_poly.type
_entity_poly.pdbx_seq_one_letter_code
_entity_poly.pdbx_strand_id
1 'polypeptide(L)'
;MENSMETGLFWICLASRHSSMFDEIYWKFINTRFFGPFTTIEERLSLLSAEELRSMNTFVEEEMRQASEGRLASHYSIDELVDL
;
A
#
# COMPACT_ATOMS: atom_id res chain seq x y z
N MET A 1 -5.98 14.49 -17.54
CA MET A 1 -6.04 13.15 -16.90
C MET A 1 -4.89 12.27 -17.33
N GLU A 2 -4.55 12.23 -18.63
CA GLU A 2 -3.43 11.46 -19.16
C GLU A 2 -2.09 11.78 -18.47
N ASN A 3 -1.68 13.06 -18.47
CA ASN A 3 -0.43 13.50 -17.80
C ASN A 3 -0.38 13.14 -16.29
N SER A 4 -1.50 13.12 -15.58
CA SER A 4 -1.52 12.76 -14.14
C SER A 4 -1.38 11.26 -13.90
N MET A 5 -1.85 10.44 -14.84
CA MET A 5 -1.60 8.99 -14.82
C MET A 5 -0.15 8.68 -15.20
N GLU A 6 0.36 9.35 -16.23
CA GLU A 6 1.75 9.23 -16.67
C GLU A 6 2.76 9.67 -15.61
N THR A 7 2.42 10.65 -14.76
CA THR A 7 3.29 11.12 -13.66
C THR A 7 3.14 10.30 -12.38
N GLY A 8 2.08 9.49 -12.27
CA GLY A 8 1.74 8.72 -11.06
C GLY A 8 0.98 9.52 -10.00
N LEU A 9 0.81 10.83 -10.18
CA LEU A 9 0.08 11.69 -9.25
C LEU A 9 -1.38 11.26 -9.09
N PHE A 10 -2.00 10.78 -10.17
CA PHE A 10 -3.35 10.21 -10.13
C PHE A 10 -3.44 9.06 -9.13
N TRP A 11 -2.51 8.11 -9.19
CA TRP A 11 -2.50 6.93 -8.31
C TRP A 11 -2.25 7.29 -6.85
N ILE A 12 -1.36 8.26 -6.59
CA ILE A 12 -1.13 8.78 -5.24
C ILE A 12 -2.42 9.40 -4.69
N CYS A 13 -3.10 10.25 -5.48
CA CYS A 13 -4.36 10.86 -5.06
C CYS A 13 -5.46 9.81 -4.84
N LEU A 14 -5.53 8.78 -5.68
CA LEU A 14 -6.52 7.71 -5.54
C LEU A 14 -6.29 6.89 -4.27
N ALA A 15 -5.06 6.42 -4.04
CA ALA A 15 -4.68 5.66 -2.85
C ALA A 15 -4.92 6.46 -1.55
N SER A 16 -4.68 7.76 -1.58
CA SER A 16 -4.90 8.66 -0.44
C SER A 16 -6.39 8.85 -0.10
N ARG A 17 -7.28 8.73 -1.09
CA ARG A 17 -8.73 8.90 -0.92
C ARG A 17 -9.47 7.61 -0.61
N HIS A 18 -8.90 6.47 -0.98
CA HIS A 18 -9.50 5.15 -0.82
C HIS A 18 -8.52 4.24 -0.08
N SER A 19 -8.41 4.45 1.23
CA SER A 19 -7.47 3.70 2.09
C SER A 19 -7.68 2.19 2.04
N SER A 20 -8.93 1.73 1.81
CA SER A 20 -9.25 0.30 1.64
C SER A 20 -8.63 -0.33 0.39
N MET A 21 -8.28 0.48 -0.61
CA MET A 21 -7.64 0.07 -1.87
C MET A 21 -6.15 0.41 -1.91
N PHE A 22 -5.62 1.01 -0.83
CA PHE A 22 -4.28 1.54 -0.79
C PHE A 22 -3.26 0.48 -1.18
N ASP A 23 -3.35 -0.72 -0.60
CA ASP A 23 -2.41 -1.82 -0.84
C ASP A 23 -2.32 -2.17 -2.32
N GLU A 24 -3.46 -2.38 -2.98
CA GLU A 24 -3.44 -2.73 -4.40
C GLU A 24 -2.89 -1.60 -5.26
N ILE A 25 -3.34 -0.37 -5.04
CA ILE A 25 -2.88 0.78 -5.83
C ILE A 25 -1.37 1.00 -5.62
N TYR A 26 -0.92 0.88 -4.37
CA TYR A 26 0.47 1.06 -4.00
C TYR A 26 1.35 0.03 -4.70
N TRP A 27 1.03 -1.26 -4.58
CA TRP A 27 1.85 -2.33 -5.14
C TRP A 27 1.78 -2.38 -6.67
N LYS A 28 0.61 -2.16 -7.28
CA LYS A 28 0.45 -2.22 -8.74
C LYS A 28 1.04 -0.99 -9.46
N PHE A 29 0.85 0.22 -8.93
CA PHE A 29 1.11 1.45 -9.70
C PHE A 29 2.13 2.40 -9.11
N ILE A 30 2.27 2.44 -7.78
CA ILE A 30 3.13 3.42 -7.09
C ILE A 30 4.53 2.84 -6.87
N ASN A 31 4.63 1.69 -6.24
CA ASN A 31 5.89 1.12 -5.76
C ASN A 31 6.94 0.99 -6.87
N THR A 32 6.59 0.30 -7.97
CA THR A 32 7.52 0.06 -9.09
C THR A 32 7.96 1.36 -9.77
N ARG A 33 7.09 2.37 -9.75
CA ARG A 33 7.34 3.65 -10.41
C ARG A 33 8.38 4.49 -9.66
N PHE A 34 8.30 4.54 -8.33
CA PHE A 34 9.18 5.38 -7.52
C PHE A 34 10.42 4.64 -7.04
N PHE A 35 10.33 3.32 -6.86
CA PHE A 35 11.39 2.51 -6.25
C PHE A 35 11.91 1.40 -7.17
N GLY A 36 11.47 1.38 -8.44
CA GLY A 36 11.88 0.37 -9.43
C GLY A 36 11.29 -1.01 -9.16
N PRO A 37 11.63 -2.05 -9.94
CA PRO A 37 11.30 -3.43 -9.58
C PRO A 37 12.03 -3.85 -8.29
N PHE A 38 11.52 -4.88 -7.62
CA PHE A 38 12.13 -5.48 -6.45
C PHE A 38 11.94 -7.00 -6.48
N THR A 39 12.86 -7.73 -5.83
CA THR A 39 12.81 -9.19 -5.77
C THR A 39 12.32 -9.66 -4.41
N THR A 40 12.65 -8.93 -3.34
CA THR A 40 12.29 -9.29 -1.97
C THR A 40 11.79 -8.10 -1.19
N ILE A 41 10.90 -8.34 -0.22
CA ILE A 41 10.30 -7.27 0.57
C ILE A 41 11.35 -6.51 1.40
N GLU A 42 12.45 -7.17 1.78
CA GLU A 42 13.57 -6.58 2.50
C GLU A 42 14.21 -5.42 1.73
N GLU A 43 14.20 -5.45 0.39
CA GLU A 43 14.66 -4.33 -0.43
C GLU A 43 13.82 -3.06 -0.17
N ARG A 44 12.53 -3.21 0.12
CA ARG A 44 11.65 -2.08 0.51
C ARG A 44 11.80 -1.67 1.95
N LEU A 45 11.96 -2.63 2.84
CA LEU A 45 12.24 -2.34 4.25
C LEU A 45 13.55 -1.57 4.42
N SER A 46 14.53 -1.82 3.55
CA SER A 46 15.82 -1.10 3.56
C SER A 46 15.72 0.39 3.20
N LEU A 47 14.61 0.82 2.61
CA LEU A 47 14.35 2.23 2.28
C LEU A 47 13.84 3.04 3.49
N LEU A 48 13.40 2.35 4.55
CA LEU A 48 12.86 2.96 5.74
C LEU A 48 13.98 3.34 6.71
N SER A 49 13.86 4.51 7.31
CA SER A 49 14.67 4.87 8.48
C SER A 49 14.35 3.95 9.67
N ALA A 50 15.24 3.91 10.65
CA ALA A 50 15.02 3.11 11.86
C ALA A 50 13.77 3.53 12.65
N GLU A 51 13.35 4.80 12.53
CA GLU A 51 12.12 5.31 13.14
C GLU A 51 10.89 4.81 12.38
N GLU A 52 10.89 4.94 11.04
CA GLU A 52 9.80 4.46 10.20
C GLU A 52 9.61 2.94 10.32
N LEU A 53 10.70 2.18 10.35
CA LEU A 53 10.64 0.72 10.53
C LEU A 53 10.06 0.35 11.89
N ARG A 54 10.39 1.09 12.95
CA ARG A 54 9.83 0.87 14.29
C ARG A 54 8.34 1.18 14.32
N SER A 55 7.93 2.30 13.72
CA SER A 55 6.52 2.68 13.60
C SER A 55 5.71 1.63 12.84
N MET A 56 6.27 1.15 11.71
CA MET A 56 5.68 0.09 10.90
C MET A 56 5.54 -1.22 11.70
N ASN A 57 6.57 -1.62 12.46
CA ASN A 57 6.48 -2.84 13.27
C ASN A 57 5.36 -2.78 14.31
N THR A 58 5.22 -1.65 15.01
CA THR A 58 4.10 -1.43 15.96
C THR A 58 2.75 -1.57 15.26
N PHE A 59 2.62 -1.03 14.05
CA PHE A 59 1.40 -1.16 13.25
C PHE A 59 1.14 -2.62 12.86
N VAL A 60 2.15 -3.34 12.36
CA VAL A 60 2.02 -4.75 11.97
C VAL A 60 1.64 -5.63 13.16
N GLU A 61 2.20 -5.39 14.35
CA GLU A 61 1.83 -6.12 15.57
C GLU A 61 0.34 -5.94 15.92
N GLU A 62 -0.16 -4.72 15.79
CA GLU A 62 -1.57 -4.41 16.03
C GLU A 62 -2.49 -5.05 14.99
N GLU A 63 -2.14 -4.99 13.70
CA GLU A 63 -2.89 -5.67 12.64
C GLU A 63 -2.89 -7.21 12.84
N MET A 64 -1.76 -7.80 13.23
CA MET A 64 -1.68 -9.24 13.56
C MET A 64 -2.56 -9.61 14.75
N ARG A 65 -2.62 -8.74 15.78
CA ARG A 65 -3.54 -8.91 16.91
C ARG A 65 -4.99 -8.86 16.43
N GLN A 66 -5.36 -7.86 15.64
CA GLN A 66 -6.72 -7.75 15.09
C GLN A 66 -7.09 -8.95 14.21
N ALA A 67 -6.15 -9.46 13.41
CA ALA A 67 -6.33 -10.67 12.61
C ALA A 67 -6.64 -11.88 13.48
N SER A 68 -5.89 -12.07 14.57
CA SER A 68 -6.12 -13.16 15.53
C SER A 68 -7.50 -13.06 16.21
N GLU A 69 -8.02 -11.85 16.33
CA GLU A 69 -9.33 -11.54 16.92
C GLU A 69 -10.47 -11.51 15.90
N GLY A 70 -10.18 -11.78 14.61
CA GLY A 70 -11.16 -11.71 13.52
C GLY A 70 -11.69 -10.30 13.24
N ARG A 71 -10.93 -9.26 13.61
CA ARG A 71 -11.28 -7.83 13.51
C ARG A 71 -10.47 -7.08 12.46
N LEU A 72 -9.58 -7.77 11.74
CA LEU A 72 -8.77 -7.15 10.69
C LEU A 72 -9.68 -6.53 9.62
N ALA A 73 -9.37 -5.29 9.22
CA ALA A 73 -10.11 -4.61 8.17
C ALA A 73 -10.00 -5.38 6.84
N SER A 74 -11.11 -5.48 6.11
CA SER A 74 -11.12 -6.06 4.77
C SER A 74 -10.55 -5.06 3.78
N HIS A 75 -9.45 -5.43 3.12
CA HIS A 75 -9.00 -4.75 1.92
C HIS A 75 -9.81 -5.23 0.72
N TYR A 76 -10.14 -4.31 -0.18
CA TYR A 76 -10.84 -4.62 -1.41
C TYR A 76 -9.86 -4.50 -2.56
N SER A 77 -9.93 -5.46 -3.47
CA SER A 77 -9.27 -5.33 -4.75
C SER A 77 -9.94 -4.28 -5.63
N ILE A 78 -9.21 -3.72 -6.58
CA ILE A 78 -9.77 -2.81 -7.60
C ILE A 78 -10.87 -3.53 -8.37
N ASP A 79 -10.67 -4.82 -8.68
CA ASP A 79 -11.64 -5.64 -9.42
C ASP A 79 -12.95 -5.85 -8.63
N GLU A 80 -12.88 -6.06 -7.30
CA GLU A 80 -14.06 -6.21 -6.42
C GLU A 80 -14.92 -4.94 -6.31
N LEU A 81 -14.42 -3.78 -6.74
CA LEU A 81 -15.12 -2.50 -6.70
C LEU A 81 -15.68 -2.04 -8.06
N VAL A 82 -15.20 -2.60 -9.17
CA VAL A 82 -15.74 -2.29 -10.51
C VAL A 82 -17.10 -2.97 -10.73
N ASP A 83 -17.41 -3.98 -9.91
CA ASP A 83 -18.70 -4.70 -9.90
C ASP A 83 -19.75 -4.11 -8.92
N LEU A 84 -19.47 -2.92 -8.32
CA LEU A 84 -20.38 -2.17 -7.43
C LEU A 84 -21.00 -0.95 -8.12
#